data_AF-A0A3L6QEL7-F1
#
_entry.id   AF-A0A3L6QEL7-F1
#
_cell.length_a   1.000
_cell.length_b   1.000
_cell.length_c   1.000
_cell.angle_alpha   90.00
_cell.angle_beta   90.00
_cell.angle_gamma   90.00
#
_symmetry.space_group_name_H-M   'P 1'
#
loop_
_entity.id
_entity.type
_entity.pdbx_description
1 polymer ?
#
loop_
_entity_poly.entity_id
_entity_poly.type
_entity_poly.pdbx_seq_one_letter_code
_entity_poly.pdbx_strand_id
1 'polypeptide(L)'
;MEAAGTCEITRLPEELLSAALALTTPRDACSAAVASRDLRAAADSDAVWSRFVPHDLPSLADGELCDPAPASAKGRFLRLSDSHRPLLLADGSCMWLDRETGAKCYMLSARSLHISWGDTPEYCAGFLSPTPAAFPKQPSS
;
A
#
# COMPACT_ATOMS: atom_id res chain seq x y z
N MET A 1 -5.71 46.38 8.38
CA MET A 1 -4.51 45.76 7.81
C MET A 1 -4.34 44.45 8.56
N GLU A 2 -5.03 43.41 8.08
CA GLU A 2 -5.03 42.08 8.70
C GLU A 2 -3.60 41.51 8.62
N ALA A 3 -2.99 41.26 9.77
CA ALA A 3 -1.77 40.49 9.84
C ALA A 3 -2.13 39.06 9.42
N ALA A 4 -1.82 38.70 8.18
CA ALA A 4 -1.87 37.33 7.72
C ALA A 4 -1.10 36.49 8.74
N GLY A 5 -1.82 35.70 9.53
CA GLY A 5 -1.24 34.86 10.58
C GLY A 5 -0.29 33.87 9.93
N THR A 6 0.99 34.20 9.93
CA THR A 6 2.04 33.22 9.63
C THR A 6 1.95 32.18 10.73
N CYS A 7 1.52 30.97 10.37
CA CYS A 7 1.46 29.86 11.30
C CYS A 7 2.83 29.72 11.97
N GLU A 8 2.92 29.79 13.30
CA GLU A 8 4.20 29.77 14.04
C GLU A 8 5.08 28.56 13.67
N ILE A 9 4.45 27.49 13.19
CA ILE A 9 5.13 26.29 12.68
C ILE A 9 6.00 26.57 11.44
N THR A 10 5.66 27.56 10.60
CA THR A 10 6.47 27.91 9.41
C THR A 10 7.70 28.75 9.75
N ARG A 11 7.89 29.15 11.01
CA ARG A 11 9.14 29.77 11.48
C ARG A 11 10.22 28.76 11.81
N LEU A 12 9.87 27.47 11.86
CA LEU A 12 10.84 26.40 12.09
C LEU A 12 11.74 26.20 10.86
N PRO A 13 13.01 25.82 11.05
CA PRO A 13 13.87 25.37 9.96
C PRO A 13 13.22 24.21 9.18
N GLU A 14 13.47 24.18 7.87
CA GLU A 14 12.96 23.15 6.96
C GLU A 14 13.34 21.72 7.42
N GLU A 15 14.51 21.55 8.03
CA GLU A 15 14.94 20.25 8.56
C GLU A 15 14.04 19.71 9.66
N LEU A 16 13.54 20.58 10.56
CA LEU A 16 12.62 20.17 11.63
C LEU A 16 11.24 19.83 11.07
N LEU A 17 10.78 20.60 10.07
CA LEU A 17 9.54 20.31 9.36
C LEU A 17 9.65 18.98 8.61
N SER A 18 10.77 18.74 7.92
CA SER A 18 11.03 17.49 7.21
C SER A 18 11.10 16.32 8.17
N ALA A 19 11.79 16.46 9.31
CA ALA A 19 11.86 15.42 10.33
C ALA A 19 10.48 15.10 10.94
N ALA A 20 9.62 16.10 11.15
CA ALA A 20 8.26 15.88 11.64
C ALA A 20 7.39 15.16 10.59
N LEU A 21 7.42 15.61 9.33
CA LEU A 21 6.67 15.01 8.23
C LEU A 21 7.14 13.58 7.90
N ALA A 22 8.42 13.31 8.10
CA ALA A 22 9.00 11.97 7.97
C ALA A 22 8.43 10.94 8.96
N LEU A 23 7.78 11.39 10.05
CA LEU A 23 7.13 10.56 11.06
C LEU A 23 5.61 10.42 10.83
N THR A 24 5.06 11.05 9.80
CA THR A 24 3.64 10.96 9.47
C THR A 24 3.38 9.94 8.36
N THR A 25 2.15 9.85 7.87
CA THR A 25 1.86 9.07 6.66
C THR A 25 2.17 9.87 5.39
N PRO A 26 2.39 9.21 4.22
CA PRO A 26 2.50 9.89 2.93
C PRO A 26 1.30 10.81 2.63
N ARG A 27 0.09 10.40 3.03
CA ARG A 27 -1.13 11.20 2.91
C ARG A 27 -1.04 12.49 3.73
N ASP A 28 -0.65 12.39 4.99
CA ASP A 28 -0.53 13.55 5.87
C ASP A 28 0.55 14.52 5.38
N ALA A 29 1.67 14.00 4.88
CA ALA A 29 2.71 14.82 4.27
C ALA A 29 2.20 15.59 3.04
N CYS A 30 1.42 14.93 2.17
CA CYS A 30 0.75 15.59 1.04
C CYS A 30 -0.26 16.65 1.52
N SER A 31 -1.02 16.38 2.58
CA SER A 31 -1.96 17.35 3.15
C SER A 31 -1.25 18.57 3.75
N ALA A 32 -0.13 18.37 4.44
CA ALA A 32 0.69 19.46 4.98
C ALA A 32 1.26 20.36 3.87
N ALA A 33 1.63 19.79 2.73
CA ALA A 33 2.13 20.53 1.57
C ALA A 33 1.12 21.56 1.01
N VAL A 34 -0.18 21.34 1.21
CA VAL A 34 -1.23 22.28 0.77
C VAL A 34 -1.38 23.46 1.73
N ALA A 35 -0.98 23.30 3.00
CA ALA A 35 -1.19 24.30 4.04
C ALA A 35 -0.23 25.51 3.94
N SER A 36 1.02 25.32 3.49
CA SER A 36 1.97 26.43 3.32
C SER A 36 3.09 26.10 2.33
N ARG A 37 3.78 27.13 1.83
CA ARG A 37 4.93 26.95 0.91
C ARG A 37 6.13 26.28 1.60
N ASP A 38 6.36 26.58 2.87
CA ASP A 38 7.48 26.02 3.64
C ASP A 38 7.23 24.55 3.95
N LEU A 39 6.00 24.20 4.33
CA LEU A 39 5.61 22.79 4.50
C LEU A 39 5.65 22.03 3.17
N ARG A 40 5.33 22.67 2.05
CA ARG A 40 5.46 22.04 0.73
C ARG A 40 6.91 21.72 0.40
N ALA A 41 7.84 22.64 0.64
CA ALA A 41 9.26 22.40 0.42
C ALA A 41 9.76 21.22 1.28
N ALA A 42 9.44 21.24 2.58
CA ALA A 42 9.77 20.15 3.49
C ALA A 42 9.12 18.81 3.10
N ALA A 43 7.84 18.80 2.72
CA ALA A 43 7.11 17.60 2.32
C ALA A 43 7.61 17.01 0.99
N ASP A 44 8.17 17.83 0.11
CA ASP A 44 8.76 17.38 -1.17
C ASP A 44 10.22 16.92 -1.01
N SER A 45 10.82 17.09 0.16
CA SER A 45 12.20 16.69 0.46
C SER A 45 12.39 15.17 0.44
N ASP A 46 13.46 14.71 -0.21
CA ASP A 46 13.81 13.28 -0.24
C ASP A 46 14.07 12.70 1.16
N ALA A 47 14.43 13.53 2.14
CA ALA A 47 14.55 13.09 3.54
C ALA A 47 13.23 12.51 4.08
N VAL A 48 12.10 13.13 3.73
CA VAL A 48 10.75 12.66 4.10
C VAL A 48 10.44 11.35 3.36
N TRP A 49 10.57 11.36 2.04
CA TRP A 49 10.20 10.20 1.21
C TRP A 49 11.10 8.99 1.44
N SER A 50 12.36 9.19 1.88
CA SER A 50 13.25 8.08 2.25
C SER A 50 12.71 7.23 3.40
N ARG A 51 11.90 7.81 4.29
CA ARG A 51 11.26 7.09 5.40
C ARG A 51 10.03 6.30 4.98
N PHE A 52 9.33 6.76 3.95
CA PHE A 52 8.16 6.07 3.40
C PHE A 52 8.55 4.90 2.48
N VAL A 53 9.77 4.91 1.95
CA VAL A 53 10.30 3.82 1.14
C VAL A 53 10.87 2.72 2.07
N PRO A 54 10.43 1.46 1.91
CA PRO A 54 11.04 0.35 2.61
C PRO A 54 12.51 0.19 2.22
N HIS A 55 13.37 0.04 3.21
CA HIS A 55 14.79 -0.23 2.98
C HIS A 55 15.03 -1.72 2.67
N ASP A 56 14.10 -2.58 3.08
CA ASP A 56 14.10 -4.03 2.97
C ASP A 56 13.09 -4.49 1.90
N LEU A 57 13.43 -4.26 0.63
CA LEU A 57 12.64 -4.83 -0.45
C LEU A 57 12.88 -6.35 -0.53
N PRO A 58 11.82 -7.17 -0.65
CA PRO A 58 11.96 -8.61 -0.82
C PRO A 58 12.65 -8.94 -2.15
N SER A 59 13.13 -10.17 -2.29
CA SER A 59 13.78 -10.65 -3.52
C SER A 59 12.83 -10.56 -4.71
N LEU A 60 13.14 -9.65 -5.63
CA LEU A 60 12.37 -9.41 -6.84
C LEU A 60 12.68 -10.48 -7.89
N ALA A 61 11.72 -10.71 -8.79
CA ALA A 61 11.93 -11.55 -9.96
C ALA A 61 12.92 -10.91 -10.95
N ASP A 62 13.55 -11.72 -11.79
CA ASP A 62 14.52 -11.25 -12.78
C ASP A 62 13.92 -10.18 -13.70
N GLY A 63 14.63 -9.07 -13.86
CA GLY A 63 14.21 -7.94 -14.71
C GLY A 63 13.29 -6.93 -14.03
N GLU A 64 12.88 -7.16 -12.78
CA GLU A 64 12.18 -6.14 -11.99
C GLU A 64 13.10 -4.97 -11.61
N LEU A 65 12.54 -3.75 -11.60
CA LEU A 65 13.28 -2.49 -11.40
C LEU A 65 14.42 -2.24 -12.40
N CYS A 66 14.44 -2.90 -13.57
CA CYS A 66 15.47 -2.72 -14.62
C CYS A 66 15.35 -1.37 -15.37
N ASP A 67 14.33 -0.55 -15.04
CA ASP A 67 14.24 0.84 -15.47
C ASP A 67 15.33 1.68 -14.75
N PRO A 68 15.83 2.80 -15.34
CA PRO A 68 16.76 3.67 -14.62
C PRO A 68 16.14 4.05 -13.27
N ALA A 69 16.86 3.71 -12.19
CA ALA A 69 16.39 3.95 -10.84
C ALA A 69 15.97 5.42 -10.70
N PRO A 70 14.77 5.72 -10.20
CA PRO A 70 14.33 7.10 -10.04
C PRO A 70 15.35 7.86 -9.19
N ALA A 71 15.76 9.03 -9.68
CA ALA A 71 16.84 9.84 -9.09
C ALA A 71 16.52 10.37 -7.68
N SER A 72 15.28 10.24 -7.22
CA SER A 72 14.79 10.73 -5.93
C SER A 72 14.05 9.65 -5.14
N ALA A 73 14.06 9.75 -3.81
CA ALA A 73 13.32 8.85 -2.92
C ALA A 73 11.81 8.94 -3.17
N LYS A 74 11.32 10.15 -3.47
CA LYS A 74 9.93 10.38 -3.88
C LYS A 74 9.57 9.63 -5.16
N GLY A 75 10.43 9.68 -6.18
CA GLY A 75 10.22 8.96 -7.43
C GLY A 75 10.18 7.44 -7.22
N ARG A 76 11.03 6.92 -6.31
CA ARG A 76 11.01 5.51 -5.93
C ARG A 76 9.70 5.14 -5.25
N PHE A 77 9.25 5.92 -4.26
CA PHE A 77 7.96 5.67 -3.60
C PHE A 77 6.80 5.63 -4.61
N LEU A 78 6.73 6.62 -5.52
CA LEU A 78 5.68 6.68 -6.53
C LEU A 78 5.72 5.47 -7.49
N ARG A 79 6.92 5.00 -7.85
CA ARG A 79 7.06 3.80 -8.68
C ARG A 79 6.59 2.54 -7.94
N LEU A 80 6.93 2.41 -6.66
CA LEU A 80 6.51 1.29 -5.83
C LEU A 80 5.01 1.33 -5.51
N SER A 81 4.39 2.52 -5.53
CA SER A 81 2.96 2.72 -5.26
C SER A 81 2.08 2.63 -6.51
N ASP A 82 2.67 2.33 -7.67
CA ASP A 82 1.93 2.23 -8.93
C ASP A 82 1.22 0.87 -9.01
N SER A 83 -0.06 0.85 -8.63
CA SER A 83 -0.89 -0.35 -8.67
C SER A 83 -1.02 -0.98 -10.06
N HIS A 84 -0.73 -0.25 -11.14
CA HIS A 84 -0.75 -0.80 -12.50
C HIS A 84 0.53 -1.58 -12.84
N ARG A 85 1.61 -1.38 -12.07
CA ARG A 85 2.85 -2.14 -12.19
C ARG A 85 3.32 -2.63 -10.82
N PRO A 86 2.60 -3.58 -10.21
CA PRO A 86 3.07 -4.21 -8.99
C PRO A 86 4.37 -4.99 -9.28
N LEU A 87 5.28 -5.01 -8.31
CA LEU A 87 6.54 -5.71 -8.41
C LEU A 87 6.31 -7.22 -8.28
N LEU A 88 6.84 -8.01 -9.21
CA LEU A 88 6.83 -9.46 -9.11
C LEU A 88 7.95 -9.94 -8.19
N LEU A 89 7.62 -10.78 -7.21
CA LEU A 89 8.57 -11.40 -6.29
C LEU A 89 9.02 -12.76 -6.82
N ALA A 90 10.18 -13.21 -6.36
CA ALA A 90 10.74 -14.52 -6.72
C ALA A 90 9.82 -15.71 -6.32
N ASP A 91 8.94 -15.53 -5.34
CA ASP A 91 7.96 -16.54 -4.89
C ASP A 91 6.67 -16.55 -5.75
N GLY A 92 6.58 -15.70 -6.76
CA GLY A 92 5.42 -15.57 -7.64
C GLY A 92 4.25 -14.75 -7.05
N SER A 93 4.45 -14.09 -5.91
CA SER A 93 3.56 -13.05 -5.40
C SER A 93 3.88 -11.69 -6.02
N CYS A 94 2.93 -10.76 -5.94
CA CYS A 94 3.14 -9.38 -6.36
C CYS A 94 3.06 -8.43 -5.16
N MET A 95 3.87 -7.37 -5.15
CA MET A 95 3.88 -6.36 -4.08
C MET A 95 3.80 -4.95 -4.66
N TRP A 96 3.11 -4.06 -3.95
CA TRP A 96 3.13 -2.62 -4.19
C TRP A 96 3.03 -1.88 -2.85
N LEU A 97 3.22 -0.56 -2.85
CA LEU A 97 2.98 0.27 -1.68
C LEU A 97 1.58 0.88 -1.73
N ASP A 98 0.90 0.88 -0.60
CA ASP A 98 -0.29 1.70 -0.43
C ASP A 98 0.11 3.18 -0.46
N ARG A 99 -0.52 3.94 -1.35
CA ARG A 99 -0.14 5.34 -1.60
C ARG A 99 -0.44 6.26 -0.42
N GLU A 100 -1.41 5.91 0.41
CA GLU A 100 -1.85 6.78 1.51
C GLU A 100 -1.04 6.53 2.78
N THR A 101 -0.80 5.26 3.09
CA THR A 101 -0.18 4.80 4.34
C THR A 101 1.29 4.43 4.18
N GLY A 102 1.75 4.12 2.97
CA GLY A 102 3.09 3.57 2.71
C GLY A 102 3.25 2.11 3.10
N ALA A 103 2.15 1.42 3.45
CA ALA A 103 2.19 0.01 3.81
C ALA A 103 2.54 -0.88 2.59
N LYS A 104 3.28 -1.98 2.83
CA LYS A 104 3.50 -3.02 1.81
C LYS A 104 2.21 -3.81 1.60
N CYS A 105 1.68 -3.80 0.39
CA CYS A 105 0.56 -4.60 -0.03
C CYS A 105 1.05 -5.80 -0.84
N TYR A 106 0.45 -6.97 -0.63
CA TYR A 106 0.80 -8.20 -1.33
C TYR A 106 -0.43 -8.81 -1.99
N MET A 107 -0.23 -9.36 -3.19
CA MET A 107 -1.19 -10.20 -3.88
C MET A 107 -0.58 -11.57 -4.10
N LEU A 108 -1.24 -12.59 -3.54
CA LEU A 108 -0.85 -13.98 -3.67
C LEU A 108 -1.74 -14.66 -4.71
N SER A 109 -1.15 -15.49 -5.57
CA SER A 109 -1.95 -16.34 -6.46
C SER A 109 -2.63 -17.45 -5.65
N ALA A 110 -3.83 -17.89 -6.07
CA ALA A 110 -4.57 -18.95 -5.37
C ALA A 110 -3.75 -20.25 -5.23
N ARG A 111 -2.91 -20.55 -6.23
CA ARG A 111 -1.98 -21.70 -6.23
C ARG A 111 -0.84 -21.59 -5.21
N SER A 112 -0.51 -20.37 -4.77
CA SER A 112 0.51 -20.09 -3.75
C SER A 112 -0.09 -20.04 -2.34
N LEU A 113 -1.41 -19.89 -2.24
CA LEU A 113 -2.14 -19.86 -0.97
C LEU A 113 -2.41 -21.29 -0.48
N HIS A 114 -1.48 -21.86 0.28
CA HIS A 114 -1.70 -23.12 1.00
C HIS A 114 -2.48 -22.84 2.31
N ILE A 115 -3.75 -23.21 2.36
CA ILE A 115 -4.58 -23.12 3.57
C ILE A 115 -4.52 -24.47 4.28
N SER A 116 -3.84 -24.53 5.44
CA SER A 116 -3.55 -25.76 6.18
C SER A 116 -4.77 -26.58 6.64
N TRP A 117 -6.00 -26.10 6.43
CA TRP A 117 -7.26 -26.73 6.84
C TRP A 117 -8.25 -26.93 5.66
N GLY A 118 -7.84 -26.64 4.41
CA GLY A 118 -8.68 -26.87 3.23
C GLY A 118 -8.84 -28.36 2.88
N ASP A 119 -7.89 -29.19 3.31
CA ASP A 119 -7.82 -30.63 3.00
C ASP A 119 -8.47 -31.51 4.07
N THR A 120 -9.12 -30.93 5.08
CA THR A 120 -9.92 -31.67 6.06
C THR A 120 -11.38 -31.71 5.57
N PRO A 121 -11.83 -32.81 4.93
CA PRO A 121 -13.19 -32.90 4.38
C PRO A 121 -14.29 -32.77 5.45
N GLU A 122 -13.91 -32.96 6.72
CA GLU A 122 -14.78 -32.87 7.90
C GLU A 122 -15.32 -31.45 8.15
N TYR A 123 -14.60 -30.40 7.72
CA TYR A 123 -15.03 -29.01 7.89
C TYR A 123 -15.84 -28.46 6.70
N CYS A 124 -15.61 -28.96 5.47
CA CYS A 124 -16.31 -28.50 4.26
C CYS A 124 -17.67 -29.17 4.01
N ALA A 125 -17.93 -30.33 4.63
CA ALA A 125 -19.19 -31.05 4.47
C ALA A 125 -20.41 -30.31 5.10
N GLY A 126 -20.19 -29.35 6.00
CA GLY A 126 -21.25 -28.60 6.68
C GLY A 126 -21.85 -27.44 5.89
N PHE A 127 -21.21 -26.98 4.80
CA PHE A 127 -21.66 -25.80 4.04
C PHE A 127 -22.33 -26.14 2.69
N LEU A 128 -22.20 -27.38 2.23
CA LEU A 128 -22.73 -27.84 0.94
C LEU A 128 -23.58 -29.11 1.09
N SER A 129 -24.39 -29.23 2.13
CA SER A 129 -25.51 -30.16 2.03
C SER A 129 -26.51 -29.59 1.02
N PRO A 130 -26.76 -30.24 -0.13
CA PRO A 130 -28.00 -29.97 -0.84
C PRO A 130 -29.10 -30.52 0.05
N THR A 131 -29.96 -29.67 0.60
CA THR A 131 -31.22 -30.17 1.17
C THR A 131 -31.94 -30.91 0.04
N PRO A 132 -32.23 -32.22 0.16
CA PRO A 132 -33.16 -32.85 -0.74
C PRO A 132 -34.56 -32.36 -0.33
N ALA A 133 -34.98 -31.23 -0.90
CA ALA A 133 -36.37 -30.86 -0.92
C ALA A 133 -37.09 -31.93 -1.74
N ALA A 134 -37.66 -32.91 -1.04
CA ALA A 134 -38.52 -33.93 -1.61
C ALA A 134 -39.66 -33.24 -2.36
N PHE A 135 -39.69 -33.37 -3.69
CA PHE A 135 -40.85 -33.01 -4.49
C PHE A 135 -41.98 -34.00 -4.18
N PRO A 136 -43.15 -33.55 -3.70
CA PRO A 136 -44.30 -34.44 -3.57
C PRO A 136 -44.80 -34.82 -4.97
N LYS A 137 -44.89 -36.12 -5.24
CA LYS A 137 -45.55 -36.63 -6.46
C LYS A 137 -47.01 -36.21 -6.47
N GLN A 138 -47.45 -35.56 -7.54
CA GLN A 138 -48.88 -35.35 -7.80
C GLN A 138 -49.54 -36.69 -8.17
N PRO A 139 -50.72 -37.03 -7.62
CA PRO A 139 -51.49 -38.17 -8.09
C PRO A 139 -52.14 -37.85 -9.45
N SER A 140 -51.96 -38.77 -10.39
CA SER A 140 -52.66 -38.78 -11.67
C SER A 140 -54.16 -38.97 -11.47
N SER A 141 -54.96 -38.12 -12.10
CA SER A 141 -56.34 -38.43 -12.48
C SER A 141 -56.61 -37.94 -13.89
#